data_AF-A0A812SL95-F1
#
_entry.id   AF-A0A812SL95-F1
#
_cell.length_a   1.000
_cell.length_b   1.000
_cell.length_c   1.000
_cell.angle_alpha   90.00
_cell.angle_beta   90.00
_cell.angle_gamma   90.00
#
_symmetry.space_group_name_H-M   'P 1'
#
loop_
_entity.id
_entity.type
_entity.pdbx_description
1 polymer ?
#
loop_
_entity_poly.entity_id
_entity_poly.type
_entity_poly.pdbx_seq_one_letter_code
_entity_poly.pdbx_strand_id
1 'polypeptide(L)'
;MLSQVSEKEKVDLERLLWAHALVSTRAIGASIDACALIPGVDLANHSPDPNADLTVAGLPGLRSGRATVVGHGKIWEHGSAGLVTRRPLAAGEAVRISYGKYPNQRFLLDYGFSLGEANPRGDEEKVDLA
;
A
#
# COMPACT_ATOMS: atom_id res chain seq x y z
N MET A 1 -24.99 -37.51 -15.11
CA MET A 1 -23.57 -37.10 -15.18
C MET A 1 -23.39 -35.95 -14.19
N LEU A 2 -23.18 -36.27 -12.91
CA LEU A 2 -23.03 -35.28 -11.84
C LEU A 2 -21.52 -35.13 -11.58
N SER A 3 -20.86 -34.23 -12.32
CA SER A 3 -19.49 -33.85 -12.01
C SER A 3 -19.51 -32.92 -10.80
N GLN A 4 -19.42 -33.55 -9.63
CA GLN A 4 -18.79 -33.10 -8.41
C GLN A 4 -18.57 -31.59 -8.29
N VAL A 5 -19.44 -30.95 -7.50
CA VAL A 5 -19.10 -29.69 -6.84
C VAL A 5 -17.89 -30.00 -5.94
N SER A 6 -16.74 -29.43 -6.32
CA SER A 6 -15.46 -29.51 -5.61
C SER A 6 -15.65 -29.33 -4.10
N GLU A 7 -15.02 -30.18 -3.29
CA GLU A 7 -14.94 -29.94 -1.85
C GLU A 7 -14.50 -28.49 -1.61
N LYS A 8 -15.23 -27.76 -0.76
CA LYS A 8 -14.81 -26.43 -0.30
C LYS A 8 -13.43 -26.61 0.31
N GLU A 9 -12.39 -26.06 -0.33
CA GLU A 9 -11.07 -26.01 0.30
C GLU A 9 -11.22 -25.38 1.69
N LYS A 10 -10.80 -26.12 2.72
CA LYS A 10 -10.78 -25.58 4.08
C LYS A 10 -9.74 -24.48 4.14
N VAL A 11 -10.13 -23.30 4.59
CA VAL A 11 -9.21 -22.22 4.92
C VAL A 11 -8.71 -22.48 6.34
N ASP A 12 -7.42 -22.71 6.49
CA ASP A 12 -6.77 -22.87 7.79
C ASP A 12 -6.21 -21.53 8.31
N LEU A 13 -5.73 -21.55 9.55
CA LEU A 13 -5.16 -20.36 10.19
C LEU A 13 -3.94 -19.82 9.43
N GLU A 14 -3.14 -20.69 8.82
CA GLU A 14 -1.96 -20.30 8.05
C GLU A 14 -2.35 -19.48 6.81
N ARG A 15 -3.34 -19.94 6.04
CA ARG A 15 -3.88 -19.20 4.88
C ARG A 15 -4.47 -17.85 5.30
N LEU A 16 -5.15 -17.77 6.46
CA LEU A 16 -5.67 -16.52 6.99
C LEU A 16 -4.55 -15.54 7.38
N LEU A 17 -3.53 -16.02 8.09
CA LEU A 17 -2.38 -15.20 8.50
C LEU A 17 -1.59 -14.70 7.30
N TRP A 18 -1.38 -15.55 6.30
CA TRP A 18 -0.73 -15.18 5.05
C TRP A 18 -1.51 -14.10 4.29
N ALA A 19 -2.83 -14.28 4.13
CA ALA A 19 -3.69 -13.30 3.47
C ALA A 19 -3.72 -11.97 4.24
N HIS A 20 -3.81 -12.01 5.56
CA HIS A 20 -3.73 -10.83 6.41
C HIS A 20 -2.40 -10.10 6.23
N ALA A 21 -1.27 -10.82 6.33
CA ALA A 21 0.06 -10.24 6.16
C ALA A 21 0.23 -9.61 4.77
N LEU A 22 -0.28 -10.23 3.70
CA LEU A 22 -0.28 -9.65 2.37
C LEU A 22 -1.06 -8.33 2.33
N VAL A 23 -2.29 -8.32 2.83
CA VAL A 23 -3.12 -7.11 2.81
C VAL A 23 -2.52 -6.01 3.67
N SER A 24 -2.04 -6.32 4.88
CA SER A 24 -1.47 -5.33 5.81
C SER A 24 -0.15 -4.70 5.31
N THR A 25 0.64 -5.46 4.54
CA THR A 25 1.97 -5.03 4.07
C THR A 25 1.96 -4.42 2.66
N ARG A 26 0.99 -4.80 1.80
CA ARG A 26 1.00 -4.49 0.36
C ARG A 26 -0.23 -3.73 -0.14
N ALA A 27 -1.34 -3.76 0.59
CA ALA A 27 -2.51 -3.03 0.14
C ALA A 27 -2.28 -1.53 0.29
N ILE A 28 -2.75 -0.78 -0.69
CA ILE A 28 -2.63 0.67 -0.73
C ILE A 28 -3.98 1.28 -0.39
N GLY A 29 -3.99 2.28 0.50
CA GLY A 29 -5.20 3.03 0.81
C GLY A 29 -5.76 3.69 -0.45
N ALA A 30 -6.98 3.32 -0.80
CA ALA A 30 -7.73 3.89 -1.91
C ALA A 30 -8.75 4.94 -1.42
N SER A 31 -9.27 4.82 -0.19
CA SER A 31 -10.12 5.82 0.48
C SER A 31 -10.06 5.65 2.02
N ILE A 32 -10.88 6.41 2.77
CA ILE A 32 -10.93 6.34 4.25
C ILE A 32 -11.22 4.93 4.77
N ASP A 33 -11.90 4.07 3.99
CA ASP A 33 -12.29 2.72 4.41
C ASP A 33 -12.03 1.64 3.33
N ALA A 34 -11.20 1.94 2.33
CA ALA A 34 -10.90 0.99 1.26
C ALA A 34 -9.40 0.90 1.00
N CYS A 35 -8.91 -0.32 0.81
CA CYS A 35 -7.57 -0.61 0.33
C CYS A 35 -7.62 -1.53 -0.89
N ALA A 36 -6.59 -1.49 -1.71
CA ALA A 36 -6.46 -2.34 -2.89
C ALA A 36 -5.03 -2.89 -3.00
N LEU A 37 -4.92 -4.16 -3.39
CA LEU A 37 -3.67 -4.70 -3.93
C LEU A 37 -3.57 -4.27 -5.39
N ILE A 38 -2.56 -3.48 -5.73
CA ILE A 38 -2.32 -2.98 -7.09
C ILE A 38 -1.04 -3.65 -7.62
N PRO A 39 -1.15 -4.68 -8.47
CA PRO A 39 0.01 -5.40 -8.99
C PRO A 39 1.04 -4.47 -9.63
N GLY A 40 2.30 -4.68 -9.26
CA GLY A 40 3.44 -3.91 -9.74
C GLY A 40 3.72 -2.66 -8.91
N VAL A 41 2.67 -1.98 -8.42
CA VAL A 41 2.83 -0.88 -7.47
C VAL A 41 3.25 -1.41 -6.10
N ASP A 42 2.71 -2.57 -5.71
CA ASP A 42 3.03 -3.28 -4.46
C ASP A 42 4.47 -3.82 -4.38
N LEU A 43 5.25 -3.69 -5.46
CA LEU A 43 6.68 -4.03 -5.49
C LEU A 43 7.59 -2.85 -5.10
N ALA A 44 7.07 -1.62 -5.13
CA ALA A 44 7.89 -0.43 -4.84
C ALA A 44 8.15 -0.30 -3.34
N ASN A 45 9.43 -0.27 -2.96
CA ASN A 45 9.84 -0.21 -1.56
C ASN A 45 9.66 1.18 -0.94
N HIS A 46 9.65 1.20 0.40
CA HIS A 46 9.61 2.44 1.17
C HIS A 46 10.90 3.29 1.04
N SER A 47 10.75 4.61 1.05
CA SER A 47 11.80 5.58 1.37
C SER A 47 11.20 6.74 2.19
N PRO A 48 11.93 7.29 3.18
CA PRO A 48 11.58 8.58 3.79
C PRO A 48 11.73 9.75 2.81
N ASP A 49 12.55 9.59 1.76
CA ASP A 49 12.68 10.49 0.61
C ASP A 49 12.28 9.75 -0.68
N PRO A 50 10.98 9.63 -0.99
CA PRO A 50 10.51 8.85 -2.14
C PRO A 50 10.67 9.61 -3.44
N ASN A 51 10.98 8.87 -4.51
CA ASN A 51 11.19 9.40 -5.86
C ASN A 51 10.00 9.14 -6.80
N ALA A 52 8.93 8.51 -6.31
CA ALA A 52 7.67 8.31 -7.03
C ALA A 52 6.44 8.46 -6.12
N ASP A 53 5.31 8.79 -6.75
CA ASP A 53 4.00 8.91 -6.12
C ASP A 53 2.99 7.97 -6.77
N LEU A 54 2.09 7.43 -5.95
CA LEU A 54 0.89 6.76 -6.43
C LEU A 54 -0.04 7.77 -7.11
N THR A 55 -0.46 7.43 -8.32
CA THR A 55 -1.48 8.15 -9.08
C THR A 55 -2.61 7.20 -9.44
N VAL A 56 -3.85 7.69 -9.31
CA VAL A 56 -5.06 7.02 -9.79
C VAL A 56 -5.69 7.95 -10.84
N ALA A 57 -5.81 7.48 -12.07
CA ALA A 57 -6.31 8.26 -13.20
C ALA A 57 -7.85 8.19 -13.27
N GLY A 58 -8.47 9.35 -13.52
CA GLY A 58 -9.93 9.45 -13.72
C GLY A 58 -10.46 10.80 -14.23
N LEU A 59 -9.77 11.94 -14.11
CA LEU A 59 -10.18 13.21 -14.73
C LEU A 59 -8.99 14.12 -15.11
N PRO A 60 -9.01 14.82 -16.26
CA PRO A 60 -8.09 15.92 -16.54
C PRO A 60 -8.25 17.02 -15.48
N GLY A 61 -7.14 17.46 -14.89
CA GLY A 61 -7.13 18.58 -13.93
C GLY A 61 -7.16 18.21 -12.44
N LEU A 62 -7.25 16.93 -12.08
CA LEU A 62 -7.11 16.51 -10.68
C LEU A 62 -5.64 16.24 -10.35
N ARG A 63 -5.07 17.10 -9.49
CA ARG A 63 -3.68 17.03 -9.06
C ARG A 63 -3.39 15.69 -8.38
N SER A 64 -2.34 15.02 -8.83
CA SER A 64 -1.69 13.89 -8.18
C SER A 64 -1.21 14.28 -6.78
N GLY A 65 -1.99 13.90 -5.78
CA GLY A 65 -1.64 13.94 -4.37
C GLY A 65 -2.49 12.90 -3.67
N ARG A 66 -1.84 12.03 -2.87
CA ARG A 66 -2.42 11.01 -1.98
C ARG A 66 -3.75 10.46 -2.49
N ALA A 67 -3.75 9.35 -3.23
CA ALA A 67 -4.97 8.72 -3.75
C ALA A 67 -6.06 8.69 -2.67
N THR A 68 -6.95 9.67 -2.76
CA THR A 68 -8.11 9.83 -1.92
C THR A 68 -9.22 9.69 -2.93
N VAL A 69 -9.73 8.46 -3.09
CA VAL A 69 -10.97 8.26 -3.83
C VAL A 69 -12.04 8.99 -3.03
N VAL A 70 -12.41 10.16 -3.52
CA VAL A 70 -13.44 11.00 -2.92
C VAL A 70 -14.79 10.40 -3.29
N GLY A 71 -15.44 9.76 -2.32
CA GLY A 71 -16.87 9.45 -2.35
C GLY A 71 -17.23 7.96 -2.28
N HIS A 72 -18.09 7.62 -1.32
CA HIS A 72 -18.82 6.35 -1.29
C HIS A 72 -19.71 6.23 -2.54
N GLY A 73 -19.70 5.07 -3.20
CA GLY A 73 -20.78 4.65 -4.08
C GLY A 73 -20.65 4.92 -5.58
N LYS A 74 -19.48 5.34 -6.08
CA LYS A 74 -19.19 5.31 -7.53
C LYS A 74 -18.04 4.34 -7.80
N ILE A 75 -18.40 3.13 -8.23
CA ILE A 75 -17.46 2.17 -8.80
C ILE A 75 -16.95 2.79 -10.10
N TRP A 76 -15.65 3.08 -10.17
CA TRP A 76 -15.02 3.48 -11.41
C TRP A 76 -14.82 2.22 -12.26
N GLU A 77 -15.58 2.08 -13.34
CA GLU A 77 -15.48 0.91 -14.23
C GLU A 77 -14.11 0.84 -14.94
N HIS A 78 -13.46 1.99 -15.15
CA HIS A 78 -12.19 2.11 -15.88
C HIS A 78 -11.29 3.19 -15.29
N GLY A 79 -10.59 2.89 -14.18
CA GLY A 79 -9.50 3.71 -13.66
C GLY A 79 -8.17 2.97 -13.77
N SER A 80 -7.09 3.67 -14.13
CA SER A 80 -5.73 3.12 -14.00
C SER A 80 -5.10 3.62 -12.71
N ALA A 81 -4.31 2.78 -12.05
CA ALA A 81 -3.48 3.17 -10.92
C ALA A 81 -2.03 2.80 -11.23
N GLY A 82 -1.09 3.66 -10.83
CA GLY A 82 0.31 3.45 -11.13
C GLY A 82 1.22 4.41 -10.36
N LEU A 83 2.52 4.32 -10.65
CA LEU A 83 3.53 5.18 -10.06
C LEU A 83 4.01 6.22 -11.07
N VAL A 84 4.09 7.47 -10.63
CA VAL A 84 4.66 8.57 -11.40
C VAL A 84 5.90 9.07 -10.67
N THR A 85 7.03 9.11 -11.37
CA THR A 85 8.30 9.57 -10.80
C THR A 85 8.28 11.08 -10.62
N ARG A 86 8.80 11.58 -9.50
CA ARG A 86 8.89 13.01 -9.18
C ARG A 86 9.97 13.75 -9.96
N ARG A 87 10.91 13.00 -10.51
CA ARG A 87 12.05 13.46 -11.32
C ARG A 87 12.49 12.34 -12.26
N PRO A 88 13.32 12.64 -13.28
CA PRO A 88 14.01 11.60 -14.03
C PRO A 88 14.80 10.67 -13.10
N LEU A 89 14.76 9.37 -13.39
CA LEU A 89 15.53 8.34 -12.69
C LEU A 89 16.64 7.81 -13.60
N ALA A 90 17.78 7.46 -13.02
CA ALA A 90 18.86 6.79 -13.74
C ALA A 90 18.53 5.31 -13.96
N ALA A 91 19.13 4.70 -14.99
CA ALA A 91 19.04 3.25 -15.17
C ALA A 91 19.62 2.52 -13.94
N GLY A 92 18.86 1.56 -13.40
CA GLY A 92 19.22 0.83 -12.17
C GLY A 92 18.85 1.56 -10.87
N GLU A 93 18.36 2.81 -10.93
CA GLU A 93 17.83 3.48 -9.75
C GLU A 93 16.49 2.85 -9.34
N ALA A 94 16.37 2.46 -8.07
CA ALA A 94 15.14 1.89 -7.55
C ALA A 94 14.02 2.93 -7.48
N VAL A 95 12.83 2.57 -7.99
CA VAL A 95 11.59 3.31 -7.75
C VAL A 95 11.17 3.07 -6.29
N ARG A 96 11.04 4.15 -5.52
CA ARG A 96 10.67 4.12 -4.11
C ARG A 96 9.51 5.06 -3.81
N ILE A 97 8.61 4.59 -2.98
CA ILE A 97 7.41 5.30 -2.53
C ILE A 97 7.43 5.51 -1.01
N SER A 98 6.52 6.31 -0.48
CA SER A 98 6.32 6.40 0.97
C SER A 98 5.12 5.55 1.38
N TYR A 99 5.32 4.55 2.24
CA TYR A 99 4.21 3.82 2.87
C TYR A 99 3.48 4.68 3.90
N GLY A 100 4.17 5.68 4.46
CA GLY A 100 3.65 6.60 5.45
C GLY A 100 4.76 7.17 6.30
N LYS A 101 4.41 8.04 7.24
CA LYS A 101 5.34 8.58 8.24
C LYS A 101 5.09 7.87 9.57
N TYR A 102 5.67 6.67 9.71
CA TYR A 102 5.45 5.78 10.85
C TYR A 102 6.70 5.66 11.74
N PRO A 103 6.53 5.37 13.05
CA PRO A 103 7.64 5.00 13.92
C PRO A 103 8.20 3.61 13.54
N ASN A 104 9.43 3.29 13.95
CA ASN A 104 10.07 2.00 13.62
C ASN A 104 9.28 0.80 14.14
N GLN A 105 8.63 0.91 15.30
CA GLN A 105 7.75 -0.12 15.84
C GLN A 105 6.69 -0.55 14.82
N ARG A 106 6.08 0.40 14.12
CA ARG A 106 5.06 0.11 13.12
C ARG A 106 5.67 -0.43 11.82
N PHE A 107 6.83 0.09 11.38
CA PHE A 107 7.52 -0.52 10.24
C PHE A 107 7.90 -1.99 10.51
N LEU A 108 8.30 -2.30 11.74
CA LEU A 108 8.70 -3.65 12.11
C LEU A 108 7.51 -4.61 12.13
N LEU A 109 6.40 -4.20 12.76
CA LEU A 109 5.20 -5.03 12.90
C LEU A 109 4.41 -5.16 11.58
N ASP A 110 4.22 -4.06 10.86
CA ASP A 110 3.37 -4.04 9.67
C ASP A 110 4.14 -4.39 8.39
N TYR A 111 5.47 -4.20 8.33
CA TYR A 111 6.26 -4.34 7.09
C TYR A 111 7.56 -5.16 7.24
N GLY A 112 7.92 -5.59 8.45
CA GLY A 112 9.09 -6.44 8.69
C GLY A 112 10.45 -5.74 8.55
N PHE A 113 10.51 -4.40 8.63
CA PHE A 113 11.77 -3.65 8.61
C PHE A 113 11.78 -2.47 9.59
N SER A 114 12.95 -1.87 9.82
CA SER A 114 13.10 -0.62 10.58
C SER A 114 14.06 0.30 9.84
N LEU A 115 13.88 1.62 9.98
CA LEU A 115 14.84 2.61 9.46
C LEU A 115 15.90 2.97 10.52
N GLY A 116 15.82 2.41 11.73
CA GLY A 116 16.72 2.70 12.83
C GLY A 116 16.76 4.20 13.16
N GLU A 117 17.95 4.70 13.49
CA GLU A 117 18.19 6.12 13.80
C GLU A 117 17.87 7.06 12.62
N ALA A 118 17.81 6.55 11.39
CA ALA A 118 17.45 7.35 10.23
C ALA A 118 15.94 7.64 10.13
N ASN A 119 15.11 7.05 10.99
CA ASN A 119 13.68 7.35 11.01
C ASN A 119 13.41 8.72 11.66
N PRO A 120 12.89 9.72 10.93
CA PRO A 120 12.55 11.02 11.53
C PRO A 120 11.39 10.93 12.55
N ARG A 121 10.64 9.83 12.59
CA ARG A 121 9.58 9.59 13.58
C ARG A 121 10.08 8.93 14.87
N GLY A 122 11.29 8.39 14.89
CA GLY A 122 11.82 7.61 16.01
C GLY A 122 11.21 6.21 16.13
N ASP A 123 11.38 5.59 17.29
CA ASP A 123 11.11 4.17 17.47
C ASP A 123 9.66 3.83 17.82
N GLU A 124 9.03 4.59 18.71
CA GLU A 124 7.76 4.21 19.31
C GLU A 124 6.62 5.15 18.92
N GLU A 125 5.42 4.60 18.87
CA GLU A 125 4.21 5.41 18.74
C GLU A 125 4.02 6.20 20.04
N LYS A 126 3.96 7.53 19.94
CA LYS A 126 3.68 8.38 21.08
C LYS A 126 2.20 8.23 21.44
N VAL A 127 1.93 7.53 22.53
CA VAL A 127 0.59 7.49 23.10
C VAL A 127 0.44 8.71 24.00
N ASP A 128 -0.31 9.70 23.54
CA ASP A 128 -0.78 10.78 24.41
C ASP A 128 -1.84 10.17 25.35
N LEU A 129 -1.41 9.75 26.53
CA LEU A 129 -2.33 9.38 27.61
C LEU A 129 -3.01 10.67 28.10
N ALA A 130 -4.24 10.90 27.64
CA ALA A 130 -5.14 11.93 28.15
C ALA A 130 -5.68 11.55 29.54
#